data_AF-A0A973ZJF0-F1
#
_entry.id   AF-A0A973ZJF0-F1
#
_cell.length_a   1.000
_cell.length_b   1.000
_cell.length_c   1.000
_cell.angle_alpha   90.00
_cell.angle_beta   90.00
_cell.angle_gamma   90.00
#
_symmetry.space_group_name_H-M   'P 1'
#
loop_
_entity.id
_entity.type
_entity.pdbx_description
1 polymer ?
#
loop_
_entity_poly.entity_id
_entity_poly.type
_entity_poly.pdbx_seq_one_letter_code
_entity_poly.pdbx_strand_id
1 'polypeptide(L)'
;LPARDGARVRAALSVPALLVSAVAVSPVVLAPLVLPYSWLLAAWSRVPASTVDGLAGEPLAITGDVADVAVLAAVALAVLLAVLGLADRRWMIPIAIGGLGAVLLAAPVALDLPWPTGPYTALAIAVVAGLTAGLGRDTRQSLVCAVLAAVTGAPALAGSLATRPTTLAALATTAVAAYVVAFAGAEALRRTAGHVLGAAALSALTVAAGLAADLPGGQIALGVLGVALLLLATASLLTLRGDRPPQSRAAEVMAHLNLVPALAFAAAEDGVRPLATVFAVYGAMLGLYSLRMSSGAVRRVYALIAAVGELVAYWLLLASADVGTIEAYTLPVAVIAIIGGGLELRKRPTLRSWAAYGPGLLALFAPTLAPVLVSTGDPMRRLALGAAALAVLLIGSLKRWQAPVVIGGLVLLLVALHELVLMWTLVPAWLPIAVAAVLLLVTGATFEQRRKDFRRLKAAVGGMR
;
A
#
# COMPACT_ATOMS: atom_id res chain seq x y z
N LEU A 1 -33.74 -45.32 -41.67
CA LEU A 1 -32.86 -44.84 -40.58
C LEU A 1 -32.48 -45.96 -39.57
N PRO A 2 -32.01 -47.15 -39.97
CA PRO A 2 -31.57 -48.22 -39.05
C PRO A 2 -30.17 -48.02 -38.43
N ALA A 3 -29.39 -47.04 -38.92
CA ALA A 3 -28.02 -46.80 -38.47
C ALA A 3 -27.92 -46.09 -37.10
N ARG A 4 -28.96 -45.36 -36.66
CA ARG A 4 -28.93 -44.60 -35.40
C ARG A 4 -29.08 -45.49 -34.17
N ASP A 5 -29.88 -46.55 -34.24
CA ASP A 5 -30.08 -47.44 -33.11
C ASP A 5 -28.89 -48.40 -32.90
N GLY A 6 -28.28 -48.87 -33.99
CA GLY A 6 -27.02 -49.63 -33.92
C GLY A 6 -25.81 -48.80 -33.44
N ALA A 7 -25.85 -47.47 -33.61
CA ALA A 7 -24.86 -46.56 -33.04
C ALA A 7 -25.11 -46.31 -31.54
N ARG A 8 -26.38 -46.20 -31.12
CA ARG A 8 -26.77 -46.06 -29.71
C ARG A 8 -26.43 -47.29 -28.87
N VAL A 9 -26.63 -48.50 -29.41
CA VAL A 9 -26.28 -49.76 -28.72
C VAL A 9 -24.75 -49.92 -28.59
N ARG A 10 -23.99 -49.54 -29.62
CA ARG A 10 -22.50 -49.53 -29.55
C ARG A 10 -21.95 -48.45 -28.61
N ALA A 11 -22.61 -47.29 -28.53
CA ALA A 11 -22.31 -46.27 -27.53
C ALA A 11 -22.61 -46.78 -26.11
N ALA A 12 -23.74 -47.44 -25.89
CA ALA A 12 -24.11 -47.99 -24.58
C ALA A 12 -23.14 -49.10 -24.10
N LEU A 13 -22.60 -49.93 -25.00
CA LEU A 13 -21.62 -50.97 -24.68
C LEU A 13 -20.19 -50.44 -24.46
N SER A 14 -19.85 -49.26 -24.97
CA SER A 14 -18.53 -48.63 -24.78
C SER A 14 -18.45 -47.73 -23.54
N VAL A 15 -19.59 -47.33 -22.96
CA VAL A 15 -19.67 -46.51 -21.74
C VAL A 15 -18.97 -47.16 -20.53
N PRO A 16 -19.15 -48.46 -20.22
CA PRO A 16 -18.45 -49.10 -19.10
C PRO A 16 -16.93 -49.16 -19.31
N ALA A 17 -16.48 -49.46 -20.53
CA ALA A 17 -15.06 -49.50 -20.87
C ALA A 17 -14.42 -48.11 -20.80
N LEU A 18 -15.13 -47.07 -21.26
CA LEU A 18 -14.72 -45.67 -21.13
C LEU A 18 -14.67 -45.22 -19.67
N LEU A 19 -15.64 -45.61 -18.85
CA LEU A 19 -15.66 -45.31 -17.41
C LEU A 19 -14.50 -45.97 -16.67
N VAL A 20 -14.24 -47.26 -16.93
CA VAL A 20 -13.11 -47.98 -16.33
C VAL A 20 -11.77 -47.38 -16.78
N SER A 21 -11.64 -47.04 -18.07
CA SER A 21 -10.43 -46.38 -18.59
C SER A 21 -10.25 -44.96 -18.02
N ALA A 22 -11.34 -44.21 -17.85
CA ALA A 22 -11.30 -42.88 -17.24
C ALA A 22 -10.93 -42.93 -15.75
N VAL A 23 -11.40 -43.94 -15.02
CA VAL A 23 -11.01 -44.18 -13.62
C VAL A 23 -9.55 -44.60 -13.53
N ALA A 24 -9.09 -45.50 -14.41
CA ALA A 24 -7.69 -45.97 -14.42
C ALA A 24 -6.70 -44.83 -14.71
N VAL A 25 -7.06 -43.91 -15.61
CA VAL A 25 -6.20 -42.78 -16.01
C VAL A 25 -6.39 -41.55 -15.12
N SER A 26 -7.39 -41.55 -14.23
CA SER A 26 -7.66 -40.43 -13.33
C SER A 26 -6.46 -39.99 -12.49
N PRO A 27 -5.59 -40.88 -11.96
CA PRO A 27 -4.44 -40.44 -11.16
C PRO A 27 -3.43 -39.65 -11.99
N VAL A 28 -3.15 -40.08 -13.23
CA VAL A 28 -2.16 -39.44 -14.12
C VAL A 28 -2.64 -38.07 -14.60
N VAL A 29 -3.95 -37.87 -14.74
CA VAL A 29 -4.54 -36.57 -15.10
C VAL A 29 -4.69 -35.65 -13.89
N LEU A 30 -5.04 -36.20 -12.72
CA LEU A 30 -5.24 -35.43 -11.50
C LEU A 30 -3.93 -35.04 -10.81
N ALA A 31 -2.89 -35.88 -10.89
CA ALA A 31 -1.58 -35.62 -10.30
C ALA A 31 -0.99 -34.25 -10.70
N PRO A 32 -0.84 -33.90 -12.00
CA PRO A 32 -0.32 -32.59 -12.42
C PRO A 32 -1.29 -31.43 -12.13
N LEU A 33 -2.53 -31.70 -11.72
CA LEU A 33 -3.49 -30.66 -11.33
C LEU A 33 -3.49 -30.39 -9.82
N VAL A 34 -3.12 -31.36 -8.99
CA VAL A 34 -3.27 -31.29 -7.53
C VAL A 34 -1.93 -31.24 -6.81
N LEU A 35 -0.98 -32.11 -7.18
CA LEU A 35 0.29 -32.24 -6.47
C LEU A 35 1.16 -30.96 -6.52
N PRO A 36 1.16 -30.17 -7.63
CA PRO A 36 1.99 -28.98 -7.69
C PRO A 36 1.69 -27.93 -6.61
N TYR A 37 0.49 -27.95 -6.01
CA TYR A 37 0.16 -27.03 -4.92
C TYR A 37 0.98 -27.25 -3.66
N SER A 38 1.59 -28.43 -3.47
CA SER A 38 2.52 -28.67 -2.36
C SER A 38 3.73 -27.74 -2.40
N TRP A 39 4.12 -27.24 -3.59
CA TRP A 39 5.21 -26.26 -3.74
C TRP A 39 4.92 -24.89 -3.12
N LEU A 40 3.66 -24.57 -2.81
CA LEU A 40 3.31 -23.31 -2.11
C LEU A 40 3.96 -23.21 -0.73
N LEU A 41 4.21 -24.35 -0.09
CA LEU A 41 4.84 -24.43 1.23
C LEU A 41 6.34 -24.81 1.16
N ALA A 42 6.83 -25.16 -0.02
CA ALA A 42 8.18 -25.68 -0.25
C ALA A 42 8.90 -24.94 -1.39
N ALA A 43 8.54 -23.68 -1.64
CA ALA A 43 9.07 -22.90 -2.75
C ALA A 43 10.61 -22.84 -2.69
N TRP A 44 11.26 -23.14 -3.82
CA TRP A 44 12.71 -23.16 -4.00
C TRP A 44 13.50 -24.05 -3.03
N SER A 45 12.84 -25.03 -2.40
CA SER A 45 13.46 -25.93 -1.41
C SER A 45 14.39 -26.98 -2.04
N ARG A 46 14.13 -27.41 -3.28
CA ARG A 46 14.89 -28.45 -3.99
C ARG A 46 14.78 -28.29 -5.50
N VAL A 47 15.72 -28.87 -6.24
CA VAL A 47 15.72 -28.91 -7.71
C VAL A 47 15.31 -30.31 -8.17
N PRO A 48 14.14 -30.46 -8.83
CA PRO A 48 13.71 -31.77 -9.33
C PRO A 48 14.57 -32.26 -10.50
N ALA A 49 14.74 -33.57 -10.62
CA ALA A 49 15.45 -34.18 -11.74
C ALA A 49 14.54 -34.44 -12.95
N SER A 50 13.30 -34.87 -12.69
CA SER A 50 12.31 -35.24 -13.71
C SER A 50 10.94 -34.65 -13.42
N THR A 51 9.99 -34.84 -14.33
CA THR A 51 8.63 -34.31 -14.17
C THR A 51 7.91 -34.98 -13.00
N VAL A 52 8.02 -36.30 -12.86
CA VAL A 52 7.41 -37.03 -11.74
C VAL A 52 8.02 -36.57 -10.40
N ASP A 53 9.35 -36.43 -10.36
CA ASP A 53 10.06 -35.95 -9.18
C ASP A 53 9.70 -34.49 -8.81
N GLY A 54 9.29 -33.69 -9.79
CA GLY A 54 8.88 -32.30 -9.63
C GLY A 54 7.39 -32.07 -9.43
N LEU A 55 6.55 -33.12 -9.43
CA LEU A 55 5.11 -32.99 -9.25
C LEU A 55 4.73 -32.45 -7.87
N ALA A 56 5.56 -32.72 -6.86
CA ALA A 56 5.33 -32.28 -5.50
C ALA A 56 6.63 -31.78 -4.85
N GLY A 57 6.50 -30.97 -3.79
CA GLY A 57 7.62 -30.52 -2.98
C GLY A 57 8.28 -31.65 -2.17
N GLU A 58 7.57 -32.76 -1.95
CA GLU A 58 8.05 -33.95 -1.25
C GLU A 58 8.15 -35.16 -2.20
N PRO A 59 9.09 -36.09 -1.98
CA PRO A 59 9.23 -37.28 -2.82
C PRO A 59 7.96 -38.14 -2.77
N LEU A 60 7.31 -38.34 -3.91
CA LEU A 60 6.19 -39.27 -4.06
C LEU A 60 6.60 -40.47 -4.92
N ALA A 61 6.23 -41.66 -4.47
CA ALA A 61 6.32 -42.87 -5.28
C ALA A 61 5.11 -42.95 -6.23
N ILE A 62 5.12 -42.12 -7.27
CA ILE A 62 4.17 -42.25 -8.39
C ILE A 62 4.93 -42.88 -9.55
N THR A 63 4.52 -44.07 -9.96
CA THR A 63 5.02 -44.71 -11.18
C THR A 63 4.04 -44.36 -12.31
N GLY A 64 4.47 -43.53 -13.26
CA GLY A 64 3.76 -43.39 -14.54
C GLY A 64 4.17 -44.52 -15.47
N ASP A 65 3.20 -45.19 -16.11
CA ASP A 65 3.47 -46.17 -17.16
C ASP A 65 3.16 -45.55 -18.54
N VAL A 66 3.93 -45.92 -19.57
CA VAL A 66 3.69 -45.50 -20.96
C VAL A 66 2.30 -45.96 -21.44
N ALA A 67 1.82 -47.07 -20.87
CA ALA A 67 0.46 -47.57 -21.07
C ALA A 67 -0.62 -46.51 -20.73
N ASP A 68 -0.38 -45.66 -19.72
CA ASP A 68 -1.34 -44.64 -19.29
C ASP A 68 -1.53 -43.54 -20.35
N VAL A 69 -0.46 -43.17 -21.07
CA VAL A 69 -0.54 -42.21 -22.19
C VAL A 69 -1.35 -42.80 -23.34
N ALA A 70 -1.10 -44.06 -23.68
CA ALA A 70 -1.80 -44.74 -24.77
C ALA A 70 -3.29 -44.88 -24.47
N VAL A 71 -3.65 -45.22 -23.22
CA VAL A 71 -5.05 -45.28 -22.77
C VAL A 71 -5.68 -43.88 -22.81
N LEU A 72 -5.00 -42.83 -22.35
CA LEU A 72 -5.53 -41.47 -22.39
C LEU A 72 -5.74 -40.97 -23.83
N ALA A 73 -4.79 -41.24 -24.74
CA ALA A 73 -4.92 -40.90 -26.15
C ALA A 73 -6.07 -41.65 -26.81
N ALA A 74 -6.25 -42.94 -26.50
CA ALA A 74 -7.37 -43.74 -26.98
C ALA A 74 -8.72 -43.25 -26.43
N VAL A 75 -8.79 -42.86 -25.16
CA VAL A 75 -9.98 -42.26 -24.55
C VAL A 75 -10.30 -40.91 -25.18
N ALA A 76 -9.32 -40.03 -25.38
CA ALA A 76 -9.51 -38.74 -26.03
C ALA A 76 -9.99 -38.90 -27.48
N LEU A 77 -9.43 -39.86 -28.23
CA LEU A 77 -9.86 -40.19 -29.58
C LEU A 77 -11.28 -40.78 -29.60
N ALA A 78 -11.62 -41.66 -28.66
CA ALA A 78 -12.95 -42.25 -28.54
C ALA A 78 -14.00 -41.18 -28.20
N VAL A 79 -13.70 -40.23 -27.30
CA VAL A 79 -14.56 -39.08 -27.01
C VAL A 79 -14.73 -38.20 -28.24
N LEU A 80 -13.65 -37.91 -28.97
CA LEU A 80 -13.71 -37.13 -30.21
C LEU A 80 -14.59 -37.80 -31.27
N LEU A 81 -14.45 -39.11 -31.47
CA LEU A 81 -15.26 -39.89 -32.40
C LEU A 81 -16.73 -40.00 -31.96
N ALA A 82 -17.00 -40.15 -30.67
CA ALA A 82 -18.36 -40.14 -30.12
C ALA A 82 -19.04 -38.78 -30.35
N VAL A 83 -18.30 -37.69 -30.19
CA VAL A 83 -18.79 -36.32 -30.44
C VAL A 83 -19.01 -36.07 -31.93
N LEU A 84 -18.12 -36.56 -32.80
CA LEU A 84 -18.30 -36.54 -34.26
C LEU A 84 -19.58 -37.27 -34.71
N GLY A 85 -19.97 -38.33 -33.99
CA GLY A 85 -21.14 -39.16 -34.30
C GLY A 85 -22.46 -38.73 -33.65
N LEU A 86 -22.42 -38.04 -32.50
CA LEU A 86 -23.60 -37.78 -31.65
C LEU A 86 -23.84 -36.30 -31.32
N ALA A 87 -22.81 -35.45 -31.39
CA ALA A 87 -22.90 -34.07 -30.95
C ALA A 87 -23.09 -33.08 -32.11
N ASP A 88 -23.64 -31.93 -31.76
CA ASP A 88 -23.81 -30.80 -32.67
C ASP A 88 -22.43 -30.30 -33.16
N ARG A 89 -22.25 -30.08 -34.47
CA ARG A 89 -20.94 -29.76 -35.10
C ARG A 89 -20.21 -28.58 -34.44
N ARG A 90 -20.98 -27.71 -33.77
CA ARG A 90 -20.52 -26.53 -33.03
C ARG A 90 -19.74 -26.84 -31.74
N TRP A 91 -19.86 -28.06 -31.19
CA TRP A 91 -19.15 -28.48 -29.97
C TRP A 91 -17.91 -29.34 -30.23
N MET A 92 -17.71 -29.76 -31.48
CA MET A 92 -16.57 -30.61 -31.86
C MET A 92 -15.22 -29.95 -31.55
N ILE A 93 -15.03 -28.68 -31.94
CA ILE A 93 -13.76 -27.96 -31.74
C ILE A 93 -13.48 -27.74 -30.24
N PRO A 94 -14.42 -27.21 -29.42
CA PRO A 94 -14.19 -27.06 -27.98
C PRO A 94 -13.85 -28.40 -27.28
N ILE A 95 -14.55 -29.49 -27.60
CA ILE A 95 -14.28 -30.79 -26.98
C ILE A 95 -12.91 -31.34 -27.42
N ALA A 96 -12.54 -31.18 -28.69
CA ALA A 96 -11.23 -31.57 -29.18
C ALA A 96 -10.10 -30.81 -28.45
N ILE A 97 -10.28 -29.51 -28.20
CA ILE A 97 -9.34 -28.68 -27.43
C ILE A 97 -9.20 -29.21 -26.00
N GLY A 98 -10.32 -29.51 -25.33
CA GLY A 98 -10.29 -30.05 -23.97
C GLY A 98 -9.60 -31.42 -23.89
N GLY A 99 -9.93 -32.33 -24.82
CA GLY A 99 -9.30 -33.65 -24.90
C GLY A 99 -7.80 -33.55 -25.19
N LEU A 100 -7.40 -32.73 -26.16
CA LEU A 100 -5.98 -32.50 -26.47
C LEU A 100 -5.24 -31.89 -25.28
N GLY A 101 -5.85 -30.94 -24.57
CA GLY A 101 -5.27 -30.35 -23.36
C GLY A 101 -5.00 -31.39 -22.27
N ALA A 102 -5.93 -32.33 -22.04
CA ALA A 102 -5.74 -33.42 -21.09
C ALA A 102 -4.58 -34.36 -21.50
N VAL A 103 -4.50 -34.75 -22.78
CA VAL A 103 -3.40 -35.59 -23.28
C VAL A 103 -2.05 -34.89 -23.11
N LEU A 104 -1.96 -33.62 -23.51
CA LEU A 104 -0.72 -32.85 -23.41
C LEU A 104 -0.29 -32.59 -21.97
N LEU A 105 -1.24 -32.46 -21.02
CA LEU A 105 -0.94 -32.29 -19.61
C LEU A 105 -0.38 -33.57 -18.97
N ALA A 106 -0.91 -34.73 -19.35
CA ALA A 106 -0.50 -36.02 -18.80
C ALA A 106 0.79 -36.57 -19.42
N ALA A 107 1.10 -36.22 -20.68
CA ALA A 107 2.24 -36.78 -21.40
C ALA A 107 3.59 -36.59 -20.69
N PRO A 108 3.95 -35.42 -20.12
CA PRO A 108 5.21 -35.25 -19.42
C PRO A 108 5.34 -36.09 -18.15
N VAL A 109 4.22 -36.35 -17.47
CA VAL A 109 4.18 -37.16 -16.25
C VAL A 109 4.38 -38.63 -16.60
N ALA A 110 3.63 -39.14 -17.56
CA ALA A 110 3.66 -40.56 -17.88
C ALA A 110 4.88 -40.98 -18.72
N LEU A 111 5.54 -40.03 -19.40
CA LEU A 111 6.85 -40.25 -20.04
C LEU A 111 8.03 -39.88 -19.14
N ASP A 112 7.76 -39.42 -17.90
CA ASP A 112 8.73 -38.86 -16.96
C ASP A 112 9.78 -37.95 -17.62
N LEU A 113 9.32 -36.95 -18.37
CA LEU A 113 10.20 -36.07 -19.13
C LEU A 113 11.10 -35.25 -18.19
N PRO A 114 12.29 -34.83 -18.64
CA PRO A 114 13.21 -34.04 -17.81
C PRO A 114 12.56 -32.78 -17.24
N TRP A 115 12.90 -32.44 -15.99
CA TRP A 115 12.51 -31.16 -15.41
C TRP A 115 13.08 -30.00 -16.25
N PRO A 116 12.35 -28.89 -16.51
CA PRO A 116 11.02 -28.50 -16.02
C PRO A 116 9.88 -28.74 -17.05
N THR A 117 9.88 -29.84 -17.79
CA THR A 117 8.92 -30.04 -18.90
C THR A 117 7.46 -29.99 -18.45
N GLY A 118 7.09 -30.67 -17.36
CA GLY A 118 5.72 -30.69 -16.82
C GLY A 118 5.09 -29.30 -16.55
N PRO A 119 5.66 -28.44 -15.69
CA PRO A 119 5.09 -27.12 -15.43
C PRO A 119 5.09 -26.22 -16.67
N TYR A 120 6.09 -26.34 -17.56
CA TYR A 120 6.13 -25.57 -18.81
C TYR A 120 5.05 -25.98 -19.81
N THR A 121 4.75 -27.28 -19.94
CA THR A 121 3.63 -27.73 -20.77
C THR A 121 2.30 -27.28 -20.18
N ALA A 122 2.11 -27.38 -18.86
CA ALA A 122 0.89 -26.92 -18.21
C ALA A 122 0.71 -25.40 -18.39
N LEU A 123 1.79 -24.63 -18.27
CA LEU A 123 1.81 -23.19 -18.51
C LEU A 123 1.52 -22.86 -19.98
N ALA A 124 2.12 -23.58 -20.92
CA ALA A 124 1.89 -23.37 -22.35
C ALA A 124 0.42 -23.61 -22.71
N ILE A 125 -0.18 -24.69 -22.19
CA ILE A 125 -1.62 -24.95 -22.34
C ILE A 125 -2.43 -23.79 -21.75
N ALA A 126 -2.11 -23.35 -20.53
CA ALA A 126 -2.82 -22.27 -19.86
C ALA A 126 -2.73 -20.94 -20.62
N VAL A 127 -1.56 -20.61 -21.15
CA VAL A 127 -1.30 -19.38 -21.91
C VAL A 127 -2.03 -19.42 -23.25
N VAL A 128 -1.91 -20.51 -24.00
CA VAL A 128 -2.60 -20.65 -25.30
C VAL A 128 -4.12 -20.61 -25.09
N ALA A 129 -4.64 -21.36 -24.11
CA ALA A 129 -6.07 -21.37 -23.79
C ALA A 129 -6.55 -20.01 -23.26
N GLY A 130 -5.73 -19.32 -22.46
CA GLY A 130 -6.06 -17.98 -21.95
C GLY A 130 -6.12 -16.94 -23.06
N LEU A 131 -5.16 -16.98 -23.99
CA LEU A 131 -5.14 -16.10 -25.16
C LEU A 131 -6.32 -16.38 -26.10
N THR A 132 -6.63 -17.65 -26.38
CA THR A 132 -7.80 -18.00 -27.21
C THR A 132 -9.11 -17.61 -26.53
N ALA A 133 -9.22 -17.75 -25.21
CA ALA A 133 -10.39 -17.28 -24.46
C ALA A 133 -10.53 -15.75 -24.47
N GLY A 134 -9.41 -15.03 -24.31
CA GLY A 134 -9.40 -13.57 -24.26
C GLY A 134 -9.64 -12.90 -25.62
N LEU A 135 -9.03 -13.45 -26.68
CA LEU A 135 -9.02 -12.88 -28.03
C LEU A 135 -10.06 -13.50 -28.97
N GLY A 136 -10.55 -14.71 -28.66
CA GLY A 136 -11.47 -15.46 -29.50
C GLY A 136 -12.83 -14.79 -29.64
N ARG A 137 -13.47 -14.97 -30.80
CA ARG A 137 -14.82 -14.44 -31.06
C ARG A 137 -15.94 -15.44 -30.78
N ASP A 138 -15.65 -16.73 -30.81
CA ASP A 138 -16.63 -17.78 -30.50
C ASP A 138 -16.74 -17.95 -28.97
N THR A 139 -17.94 -17.67 -28.43
CA THR A 139 -18.23 -17.76 -27.00
C THR A 139 -18.02 -19.16 -26.42
N ARG A 140 -18.36 -20.23 -27.15
CA ARG A 140 -18.27 -21.61 -26.63
C ARG A 140 -16.82 -22.06 -26.53
N GLN A 141 -16.05 -21.79 -27.58
CA GLN A 141 -14.61 -22.04 -27.57
C GLN A 141 -13.93 -21.22 -26.47
N SER A 142 -14.33 -19.94 -26.33
CA SER A 142 -13.76 -19.06 -25.31
C SER A 142 -14.05 -19.56 -23.90
N LEU A 143 -15.27 -20.06 -23.63
CA LEU A 143 -15.63 -20.65 -22.34
C LEU A 143 -14.76 -21.87 -22.01
N VAL A 144 -14.64 -22.83 -22.93
CA VAL A 144 -13.85 -24.04 -22.70
C VAL A 144 -12.37 -23.70 -22.53
N CYS A 145 -11.85 -22.77 -23.32
CA CYS A 145 -10.46 -22.32 -23.19
C CYS A 145 -10.23 -21.54 -21.89
N ALA A 146 -11.21 -20.77 -21.40
CA ALA A 146 -11.11 -20.10 -20.10
C ALA A 146 -11.07 -21.10 -18.94
N VAL A 147 -11.91 -22.15 -18.99
CA VAL A 147 -11.89 -23.24 -18.01
C VAL A 147 -10.55 -23.98 -18.07
N LEU A 148 -10.09 -24.34 -19.26
CA LEU A 148 -8.82 -25.02 -19.45
C LEU A 148 -7.65 -24.18 -18.92
N ALA A 149 -7.64 -22.87 -19.20
CA ALA A 149 -6.63 -21.95 -18.69
C ALA A 149 -6.64 -21.83 -17.17
N ALA A 150 -7.82 -21.79 -16.54
CA ALA A 150 -7.94 -21.75 -15.09
C ALA A 150 -7.46 -23.06 -14.44
N VAL A 151 -7.89 -24.20 -14.98
CA VAL A 151 -7.56 -25.54 -14.46
C VAL A 151 -6.07 -25.84 -14.58
N THR A 152 -5.42 -25.43 -15.68
CA THR A 152 -4.00 -25.71 -15.92
C THR A 152 -3.07 -24.61 -15.39
N GLY A 153 -3.51 -23.35 -15.36
CA GLY A 153 -2.66 -22.22 -15.02
C GLY A 153 -2.24 -22.16 -13.55
N ALA A 154 -3.16 -22.41 -12.63
CA ALA A 154 -2.87 -22.42 -11.20
C ALA A 154 -1.85 -23.52 -10.80
N PRO A 155 -2.02 -24.79 -11.19
CA PRO A 155 -1.00 -25.81 -10.91
C PRO A 155 0.29 -25.59 -11.69
N ALA A 156 0.25 -25.02 -12.90
CA ALA A 156 1.46 -24.64 -13.62
C ALA A 156 2.31 -23.61 -12.87
N LEU A 157 1.66 -22.57 -12.33
CA LEU A 157 2.33 -21.56 -11.50
C LEU A 157 2.85 -22.15 -10.20
N ALA A 158 2.05 -23.00 -9.53
CA ALA A 158 2.47 -23.68 -8.31
C ALA A 158 3.69 -24.59 -8.54
N GLY A 159 3.66 -25.44 -9.58
CA GLY A 159 4.79 -26.29 -9.94
C GLY A 159 6.03 -25.49 -10.35
N SER A 160 5.84 -24.31 -10.96
CA SER A 160 6.96 -23.43 -11.31
C SER A 160 7.69 -22.86 -10.10
N LEU A 161 7.14 -22.94 -8.88
CA LEU A 161 7.80 -22.54 -7.62
C LEU A 161 8.94 -23.46 -7.20
N ALA A 162 9.18 -24.58 -7.87
CA ALA A 162 10.28 -25.47 -7.53
C ALA A 162 11.65 -24.80 -7.69
N THR A 163 11.86 -23.96 -8.71
CA THR A 163 13.13 -23.28 -8.93
C THR A 163 12.95 -21.80 -9.28
N ARG A 164 13.92 -20.96 -8.91
CA ARG A 164 13.94 -19.52 -9.23
C ARG A 164 13.71 -19.25 -10.74
N PRO A 165 14.47 -19.83 -11.68
CA PRO A 165 14.30 -19.53 -13.11
C PRO A 165 12.94 -19.95 -13.64
N THR A 166 12.39 -21.09 -13.20
CA THR A 166 11.05 -21.54 -13.64
C THR A 166 9.96 -20.62 -13.11
N THR A 167 10.07 -20.15 -11.86
CA THR A 167 9.12 -19.20 -11.27
C THR A 167 9.09 -17.88 -12.06
N LEU A 168 10.27 -17.31 -12.32
CA LEU A 168 10.39 -16.04 -13.04
C LEU A 168 9.89 -16.16 -14.48
N ALA A 169 10.26 -17.22 -15.20
CA ALA A 169 9.79 -17.47 -16.55
C ALA A 169 8.27 -17.65 -16.59
N ALA A 170 7.69 -18.38 -15.63
CA ALA A 170 6.26 -18.61 -15.59
C ALA A 170 5.48 -17.31 -15.34
N LEU A 171 5.86 -16.55 -14.31
CA LEU A 171 5.22 -15.28 -13.96
C LEU A 171 5.35 -14.23 -15.07
N ALA A 172 6.53 -14.13 -15.69
CA ALA A 172 6.74 -13.25 -16.84
C ALA A 172 5.85 -13.63 -18.03
N THR A 173 5.78 -14.93 -18.36
CA THR A 173 4.94 -15.42 -19.45
C THR A 173 3.46 -15.16 -19.18
N THR A 174 2.99 -15.44 -17.96
CA THR A 174 1.61 -15.15 -17.54
C THR A 174 1.30 -13.66 -17.58
N ALA A 175 2.21 -12.80 -17.11
CA ALA A 175 2.03 -11.35 -17.15
C ALA A 175 1.90 -10.85 -18.59
N VAL A 176 2.79 -11.28 -19.50
CA VAL A 176 2.74 -10.91 -20.92
C VAL A 176 1.43 -11.37 -21.55
N ALA A 177 1.05 -12.64 -21.40
CA ALA A 177 -0.19 -13.17 -21.97
C ALA A 177 -1.43 -12.43 -21.44
N ALA A 178 -1.49 -12.16 -20.13
CA ALA A 178 -2.59 -11.44 -19.51
C ALA A 178 -2.67 -9.99 -20.00
N TYR A 179 -1.54 -9.29 -20.16
CA TYR A 179 -1.53 -7.93 -20.72
C TYR A 179 -1.89 -7.89 -22.21
N VAL A 180 -1.53 -8.92 -22.99
CA VAL A 180 -2.05 -9.07 -24.36
C VAL A 180 -3.58 -9.12 -24.35
N VAL A 181 -4.18 -9.93 -23.47
CA VAL A 181 -5.66 -9.96 -23.30
C VAL A 181 -6.20 -8.63 -22.77
N ALA A 182 -5.48 -7.95 -21.88
CA ALA A 182 -5.88 -6.66 -21.31
C ALA A 182 -6.07 -5.58 -22.39
N PHE A 183 -5.16 -5.52 -23.36
CA PHE A 183 -5.16 -4.50 -24.41
C PHE A 183 -5.89 -4.94 -25.69
N ALA A 184 -5.83 -6.22 -26.07
CA ALA A 184 -6.37 -6.74 -27.34
C ALA A 184 -7.63 -7.62 -27.18
N GLY A 185 -8.11 -7.84 -25.94
CA GLY A 185 -9.29 -8.67 -25.68
C GLY A 185 -10.55 -8.20 -26.42
N ALA A 186 -11.35 -9.17 -26.88
CA ALA A 186 -12.50 -8.91 -27.74
C ALA A 186 -13.64 -8.12 -27.04
N GLU A 187 -13.76 -8.28 -25.72
CA GLU A 187 -14.83 -7.70 -24.90
C GLU A 187 -14.27 -6.99 -23.66
N ALA A 188 -15.03 -6.04 -23.11
CA ALA A 188 -14.62 -5.28 -21.94
C ALA A 188 -14.35 -6.17 -20.71
N LEU A 189 -15.17 -7.22 -20.51
CA LEU A 189 -14.98 -8.18 -19.40
C LEU A 189 -13.63 -8.90 -19.51
N ARG A 190 -13.28 -9.38 -20.71
CA ARG A 190 -12.04 -10.12 -20.98
C ARG A 190 -10.82 -9.22 -20.80
N ARG A 191 -10.89 -7.99 -21.29
CA ARG A 191 -9.85 -6.97 -21.07
C ARG A 191 -9.67 -6.64 -19.59
N THR A 192 -10.77 -6.56 -18.84
CA THR A 192 -10.73 -6.32 -17.38
C THR A 192 -10.05 -7.48 -16.66
N ALA A 193 -10.41 -8.73 -17.00
CA ALA A 193 -9.74 -9.92 -16.46
C ALA A 193 -8.24 -9.94 -16.78
N GLY A 194 -7.86 -9.57 -18.01
CA GLY A 194 -6.46 -9.42 -18.42
C GLY A 194 -5.70 -8.39 -17.58
N HIS A 195 -6.30 -7.22 -17.29
CA HIS A 195 -5.67 -6.22 -16.42
C HIS A 195 -5.49 -6.73 -14.98
N VAL A 196 -6.48 -7.44 -14.43
CA VAL A 196 -6.39 -8.01 -13.06
C VAL A 196 -5.30 -9.07 -12.99
N LEU A 197 -5.33 -10.05 -13.90
CA LEU A 197 -4.36 -11.14 -13.92
C LEU A 197 -2.95 -10.64 -14.23
N GLY A 198 -2.81 -9.72 -15.19
CA GLY A 198 -1.52 -9.13 -15.56
C GLY A 198 -0.90 -8.31 -14.42
N ALA A 199 -1.72 -7.53 -13.70
CA ALA A 199 -1.27 -6.80 -12.52
C ALA A 199 -0.81 -7.73 -11.39
N ALA A 200 -1.57 -8.81 -11.13
CA ALA A 200 -1.22 -9.80 -10.11
C ALA A 200 0.08 -10.54 -10.48
N ALA A 201 0.20 -10.99 -11.73
CA ALA A 201 1.40 -11.69 -12.22
C ALA A 201 2.64 -10.79 -12.23
N LEU A 202 2.51 -9.51 -12.62
CA LEU A 202 3.62 -8.55 -12.60
C LEU A 202 4.08 -8.21 -11.18
N SER A 203 3.14 -8.08 -10.24
CA SER A 203 3.44 -7.87 -8.82
C SER A 203 4.16 -9.09 -8.23
N ALA A 204 3.62 -10.29 -8.45
CA ALA A 204 4.25 -11.54 -8.03
C ALA A 204 5.63 -11.73 -8.68
N LEU A 205 5.80 -11.38 -9.96
CA LEU A 205 7.09 -11.42 -10.65
C LEU A 205 8.10 -10.48 -9.99
N THR A 206 7.67 -9.27 -9.62
CA THR A 206 8.54 -8.29 -8.96
C THR A 206 9.01 -8.78 -7.61
N VAL A 207 8.10 -9.38 -6.82
CA VAL A 207 8.44 -10.03 -5.55
C VAL A 207 9.40 -11.20 -5.77
N ALA A 208 9.07 -12.12 -6.69
CA ALA A 208 9.91 -13.29 -6.97
C ALA A 208 11.29 -12.90 -7.49
N ALA A 209 11.39 -11.86 -8.32
CA ALA A 209 12.66 -11.35 -8.83
C ALA A 209 13.52 -10.73 -7.72
N GLY A 210 12.91 -9.94 -6.84
CA GLY A 210 13.60 -9.37 -5.68
C GLY A 210 14.11 -10.44 -4.72
N LEU A 211 13.28 -11.44 -4.42
CA LEU A 211 13.66 -12.59 -3.60
C LEU A 211 14.75 -13.46 -4.27
N ALA A 212 14.67 -13.68 -5.58
CA ALA A 212 15.67 -14.47 -6.31
C ALA A 212 17.03 -13.77 -6.41
N ALA A 213 17.04 -12.43 -6.34
CA ALA A 213 18.22 -11.59 -6.30
C ALA A 213 18.70 -11.26 -4.86
N ASP A 214 18.11 -11.90 -3.85
CA ASP A 214 18.43 -11.71 -2.42
C ASP A 214 18.40 -10.22 -2.00
N LEU A 215 17.45 -9.44 -2.57
CA LEU A 215 17.29 -8.04 -2.23
C LEU A 215 16.64 -7.86 -0.84
N PRO A 216 17.00 -6.79 -0.10
CA PRO A 216 16.35 -6.48 1.17
C PRO A 216 14.87 -6.13 0.98
N GLY A 217 14.06 -6.41 2.01
CA GLY A 217 12.60 -6.27 1.98
C GLY A 217 12.13 -4.88 1.54
N GLY A 218 12.79 -3.82 2.00
CA GLY A 218 12.51 -2.45 1.58
C GLY A 218 12.67 -2.21 0.07
N GLN A 219 13.67 -2.82 -0.57
CA GLN A 219 13.83 -2.71 -2.03
C GLN A 219 12.75 -3.47 -2.79
N ILE A 220 12.35 -4.65 -2.30
CA ILE A 220 11.23 -5.42 -2.87
C ILE A 220 9.93 -4.61 -2.75
N ALA A 221 9.68 -4.00 -1.58
CA ALA A 221 8.52 -3.15 -1.34
C ALA A 221 8.46 -1.95 -2.29
N LEU A 222 9.60 -1.31 -2.57
CA LEU A 222 9.70 -0.24 -3.56
C LEU A 222 9.43 -0.72 -4.98
N GLY A 223 9.93 -1.90 -5.36
CA GLY A 223 9.62 -2.51 -6.65
C GLY A 223 8.11 -2.72 -6.84
N VAL A 224 7.45 -3.27 -5.82
CA VAL A 224 5.99 -3.49 -5.80
C VAL A 224 5.21 -2.17 -5.88
N LEU A 225 5.66 -1.11 -5.19
CA LEU A 225 5.10 0.23 -5.33
C LEU A 225 5.34 0.82 -6.72
N GLY A 226 6.47 0.51 -7.35
CA GLY A 226 6.73 0.83 -8.76
C GLY A 226 5.68 0.23 -9.68
N VAL A 227 5.30 -1.04 -9.47
CA VAL A 227 4.18 -1.67 -10.17
C VAL A 227 2.86 -0.95 -9.88
N ALA A 228 2.57 -0.61 -8.63
CA ALA A 228 1.38 0.16 -8.27
C ALA A 228 1.31 1.51 -9.01
N LEU A 229 2.44 2.22 -9.14
CA LEU A 229 2.53 3.47 -9.89
C LEU A 229 2.23 3.27 -11.37
N LEU A 230 2.81 2.24 -11.99
CA LEU A 230 2.51 1.88 -13.39
C LEU A 230 1.03 1.57 -13.60
N LEU A 231 0.39 0.89 -12.64
CA LEU A 231 -1.04 0.58 -12.70
C LEU A 231 -1.92 1.84 -12.56
N LEU A 232 -1.59 2.77 -11.64
CA LEU A 232 -2.29 4.07 -11.55
C LEU A 232 -2.08 4.93 -12.79
N ALA A 233 -0.89 4.90 -13.38
CA ALA A 233 -0.61 5.56 -14.66
C ALA A 233 -1.44 4.93 -15.79
N THR A 234 -1.51 3.60 -15.85
CA THR A 234 -2.36 2.87 -16.81
C THR A 234 -3.83 3.21 -16.63
N ALA A 235 -4.34 3.25 -15.39
CA ALA A 235 -5.69 3.68 -15.08
C ALA A 235 -5.94 5.10 -15.60
N SER A 236 -5.00 6.02 -15.37
CA SER A 236 -5.06 7.41 -15.88
C SER A 236 -5.16 7.45 -17.40
N LEU A 237 -4.28 6.73 -18.11
CA LEU A 237 -4.29 6.68 -19.57
C LEU A 237 -5.59 6.08 -20.13
N LEU A 238 -6.14 5.06 -19.48
CA LEU A 238 -7.41 4.45 -19.86
C LEU A 238 -8.60 5.41 -19.65
N THR A 239 -8.60 6.20 -18.58
CA THR A 239 -9.63 7.24 -18.38
C THR A 239 -9.56 8.38 -19.39
N LEU A 240 -8.39 8.70 -19.92
CA LEU A 240 -8.25 9.75 -20.93
C LEU A 240 -8.78 9.29 -22.30
N ARG A 241 -8.83 7.99 -22.56
CA ARG A 241 -9.28 7.40 -23.83
C ARG A 241 -10.79 7.17 -23.92
N GLY A 242 -11.55 7.39 -22.85
CA GLY A 242 -13.01 7.25 -22.83
C GLY A 242 -13.59 7.37 -21.42
N ASP A 243 -14.91 7.53 -21.32
CA ASP A 243 -15.59 7.72 -20.03
C ASP A 243 -15.50 6.45 -19.15
N ARG A 244 -14.49 6.43 -18.27
CA ARG A 244 -14.26 5.49 -17.15
C ARG A 244 -14.51 4.00 -17.48
N PRO A 245 -13.70 3.42 -18.37
CA PRO A 245 -13.82 2.01 -18.72
C PRO A 245 -13.56 1.13 -17.48
N PRO A 246 -14.26 -0.02 -17.30
CA PRO A 246 -14.11 -0.91 -16.13
C PRO A 246 -12.65 -1.36 -15.91
N GLN A 247 -11.87 -1.42 -16.98
CA GLN A 247 -10.42 -1.68 -16.98
C GLN A 247 -9.64 -0.66 -16.15
N SER A 248 -10.03 0.62 -16.18
CA SER A 248 -9.37 1.65 -15.36
C SER A 248 -9.58 1.39 -13.87
N ARG A 249 -10.80 0.99 -13.46
CA ARG A 249 -11.09 0.67 -12.06
C ARG A 249 -10.33 -0.58 -11.62
N ALA A 250 -10.24 -1.59 -12.48
CA ALA A 250 -9.45 -2.77 -12.19
C ALA A 250 -7.98 -2.43 -11.96
N ALA A 251 -7.37 -1.62 -12.84
CA ALA A 251 -5.99 -1.18 -12.66
C ALA A 251 -5.80 -0.35 -11.37
N GLU A 252 -6.74 0.52 -11.04
CA GLU A 252 -6.73 1.31 -9.79
C GLU A 252 -6.85 0.45 -8.53
N VAL A 253 -7.81 -0.49 -8.50
CA VAL A 253 -7.97 -1.43 -7.37
C VAL A 253 -6.71 -2.27 -7.19
N MET A 254 -6.15 -2.81 -8.28
CA MET A 254 -4.92 -3.61 -8.22
C MET A 254 -3.71 -2.79 -7.77
N ALA A 255 -3.63 -1.51 -8.13
CA ALA A 255 -2.59 -0.63 -7.63
C ALA A 255 -2.67 -0.44 -6.11
N HIS A 256 -3.88 -0.27 -5.56
CA HIS A 256 -4.07 -0.17 -4.12
C HIS A 256 -3.81 -1.50 -3.40
N LEU A 257 -4.17 -2.63 -4.01
CA LEU A 257 -3.89 -3.96 -3.44
C LEU A 257 -2.39 -4.27 -3.32
N ASN A 258 -1.55 -3.71 -4.22
CA ASN A 258 -0.09 -3.83 -4.13
C ASN A 258 0.51 -3.19 -2.87
N LEU A 259 -0.23 -2.36 -2.15
CA LEU A 259 0.21 -1.85 -0.84
C LEU A 259 0.39 -2.98 0.18
N VAL A 260 -0.41 -4.05 0.10
CA VAL A 260 -0.35 -5.18 1.05
C VAL A 260 1.02 -5.89 1.01
N PRO A 261 1.50 -6.42 -0.13
CA PRO A 261 2.83 -7.00 -0.21
C PRO A 261 3.94 -5.97 0.08
N ALA A 262 3.79 -4.72 -0.35
CA ALA A 262 4.79 -3.68 -0.06
C ALA A 262 4.96 -3.44 1.46
N LEU A 263 3.85 -3.34 2.20
CA LEU A 263 3.88 -3.21 3.66
C LEU A 263 4.43 -4.49 4.33
N ALA A 264 4.05 -5.67 3.85
CA ALA A 264 4.53 -6.93 4.41
C ALA A 264 6.06 -7.07 4.30
N PHE A 265 6.63 -6.78 3.13
CA PHE A 265 8.09 -6.82 2.94
C PHE A 265 8.82 -5.70 3.70
N ALA A 266 8.25 -4.50 3.76
CA ALA A 266 8.83 -3.42 4.54
C ALA A 266 8.78 -3.67 6.06
N ALA A 267 7.75 -4.34 6.57
CA ALA A 267 7.59 -4.67 7.99
C ALA A 267 8.44 -5.87 8.43
N ALA A 268 8.85 -6.73 7.49
CA ALA A 268 9.69 -7.89 7.78
C ALA A 268 11.17 -7.55 7.97
N GLU A 269 11.59 -6.34 7.58
CA GLU A 269 12.96 -5.85 7.75
C GLU A 269 13.13 -5.17 9.12
N ASP A 270 14.32 -5.26 9.70
CA ASP A 270 14.61 -4.65 11.00
C ASP A 270 14.54 -3.12 10.94
N GLY A 271 13.74 -2.54 11.84
CA GLY A 271 13.55 -1.10 11.97
C GLY A 271 12.35 -0.57 11.18
N VAL A 272 12.16 0.76 11.24
CA VAL A 272 10.93 1.40 10.72
C VAL A 272 11.14 2.23 9.45
N ARG A 273 12.38 2.34 8.95
CA ARG A 273 12.72 3.12 7.74
C ARG A 273 12.07 2.59 6.46
N PRO A 274 12.05 1.26 6.20
CA PRO A 274 11.38 0.74 5.01
C PRO A 274 9.89 1.08 5.01
N LEU A 275 9.22 0.95 6.17
CA LEU A 275 7.81 1.32 6.35
C LEU A 275 7.58 2.81 6.10
N ALA A 276 8.43 3.68 6.68
CA ALA A 276 8.40 5.12 6.40
C ALA A 276 8.45 5.41 4.90
N THR A 277 9.36 4.74 4.19
CA THR A 277 9.56 4.94 2.75
C THR A 277 8.32 4.50 1.96
N VAL A 278 7.71 3.36 2.32
CA VAL A 278 6.46 2.89 1.70
C VAL A 278 5.33 3.90 1.87
N PHE A 279 5.12 4.42 3.09
CA PHE A 279 4.10 5.42 3.35
C PHE A 279 4.36 6.75 2.63
N ALA A 280 5.61 7.19 2.56
CA ALA A 280 5.99 8.42 1.84
C ALA A 280 5.73 8.27 0.34
N VAL A 281 6.23 7.19 -0.28
CA VAL A 281 6.05 6.97 -1.72
C VAL A 281 4.57 6.80 -2.06
N TYR A 282 3.83 6.00 -1.29
CA TYR A 282 2.40 5.81 -1.51
C TYR A 282 1.60 7.09 -1.27
N GLY A 283 1.94 7.87 -0.24
CA GLY A 283 1.37 9.19 0.05
C GLY A 283 1.56 10.15 -1.12
N ALA A 284 2.79 10.30 -1.59
CA ALA A 284 3.13 11.12 -2.76
C ALA A 284 2.38 10.66 -4.02
N MET A 285 2.30 9.35 -4.26
CA MET A 285 1.53 8.77 -5.37
C MET A 285 0.05 9.16 -5.30
N LEU A 286 -0.61 8.99 -4.15
CA LEU A 286 -2.00 9.38 -3.97
C LEU A 286 -2.22 10.90 -4.05
N GLY A 287 -1.25 11.68 -3.57
CA GLY A 287 -1.25 13.14 -3.65
C GLY A 287 -1.25 13.62 -5.11
N LEU A 288 -0.32 13.11 -5.92
CA LEU A 288 -0.27 13.36 -7.36
C LEU A 288 -1.52 12.87 -8.07
N TYR A 289 -1.95 11.66 -7.73
CA TYR A 289 -3.16 11.06 -8.30
C TYR A 289 -4.40 11.92 -8.03
N SER A 290 -4.53 12.50 -6.82
CA SER A 290 -5.64 13.36 -6.43
C SER A 290 -5.84 14.57 -7.36
N LEU A 291 -4.76 15.08 -7.97
CA LEU A 291 -4.80 16.26 -8.84
C LEU A 291 -5.61 16.02 -10.12
N ARG A 292 -5.75 14.77 -10.56
CA ARG A 292 -6.53 14.42 -11.76
C ARG A 292 -8.05 14.38 -11.49
N MET A 293 -8.49 14.34 -10.24
CA MET A 293 -9.90 14.14 -9.91
C MET A 293 -10.70 15.41 -10.15
N SER A 294 -11.65 15.34 -11.08
CA SER A 294 -12.61 16.41 -11.34
C SER A 294 -13.58 16.62 -10.17
N SER A 295 -14.02 15.54 -9.51
CA SER A 295 -14.88 15.61 -8.34
C SER A 295 -14.13 16.12 -7.12
N GLY A 296 -14.58 17.26 -6.59
CA GLY A 296 -14.00 17.87 -5.40
C GLY A 296 -14.09 17.00 -4.15
N ALA A 297 -15.09 16.12 -4.02
CA ALA A 297 -15.23 15.22 -2.87
C ALA A 297 -14.20 14.09 -2.92
N VAL A 298 -14.10 13.39 -4.05
CA VAL A 298 -13.14 12.29 -4.24
C VAL A 298 -11.70 12.81 -4.16
N ARG A 299 -11.42 13.97 -4.78
CA ARG A 299 -10.12 14.63 -4.67
C ARG A 299 -9.70 14.86 -3.21
N ARG A 300 -10.63 15.34 -2.37
CA ARG A 300 -10.35 15.56 -0.94
C ARG A 300 -10.06 14.28 -0.19
N VAL A 301 -10.76 13.18 -0.49
CA VAL A 301 -10.50 11.88 0.15
C VAL A 301 -9.09 11.40 -0.18
N TYR A 302 -8.69 11.40 -1.46
CA TYR A 302 -7.34 10.99 -1.85
C TYR A 302 -6.26 11.91 -1.29
N ALA A 303 -6.48 13.23 -1.30
CA ALA A 303 -5.56 14.18 -0.70
C ALA A 303 -5.44 14.00 0.82
N LEU A 304 -6.53 13.63 1.51
CA LEU A 304 -6.51 13.33 2.94
C LEU A 304 -5.73 12.06 3.22
N ILE A 305 -5.98 10.98 2.47
CA ILE A 305 -5.23 9.72 2.62
C ILE A 305 -3.74 9.95 2.34
N ALA A 306 -3.41 10.72 1.31
CA ALA A 306 -2.04 11.13 1.01
C ALA A 306 -1.40 11.86 2.18
N ALA A 307 -2.06 12.89 2.73
CA ALA A 307 -1.56 13.66 3.86
C ALA A 307 -1.39 12.81 5.13
N VAL A 308 -2.31 11.88 5.41
CA VAL A 308 -2.19 10.93 6.52
C VAL A 308 -1.00 9.99 6.30
N GLY A 309 -0.83 9.47 5.08
CA GLY A 309 0.31 8.62 4.73
C GLY A 309 1.65 9.33 4.94
N GLU A 310 1.78 10.57 4.45
CA GLU A 310 2.98 11.40 4.64
C GLU A 310 3.26 11.72 6.11
N LEU A 311 2.21 11.97 6.90
CA LEU A 311 2.34 12.19 8.33
C LEU A 311 2.84 10.93 9.06
N VAL A 312 2.30 9.77 8.71
CA VAL A 312 2.78 8.48 9.24
C VAL A 312 4.23 8.24 8.83
N ALA A 313 4.59 8.49 7.57
CA ALA A 313 5.97 8.39 7.11
C ALA A 313 6.91 9.30 7.91
N TYR A 314 6.51 10.55 8.15
CA TYR A 314 7.28 11.49 8.95
C TYR A 314 7.51 11.00 10.38
N TRP A 315 6.46 10.50 11.05
CA TRP A 315 6.60 9.95 12.41
C TRP A 315 7.50 8.72 12.45
N LEU A 316 7.40 7.84 11.46
CA LEU A 316 8.27 6.67 11.35
C LEU A 316 9.74 7.08 11.09
N LEU A 317 9.99 8.13 10.31
CA LEU A 317 11.34 8.66 10.12
C LEU A 317 11.92 9.24 11.41
N LEU A 318 11.13 10.00 12.18
CA LEU A 318 11.53 10.49 13.50
C LEU A 318 11.85 9.33 14.46
N ALA A 319 10.98 8.32 14.49
CA ALA A 319 11.21 7.12 15.29
C ALA A 319 12.49 6.39 14.86
N SER A 320 12.78 6.34 13.55
CA SER A 320 14.02 5.75 13.02
C SER A 320 15.30 6.54 13.32
N ALA A 321 15.15 7.77 13.80
CA ALA A 321 16.24 8.66 14.19
C ALA A 321 16.30 8.85 15.71
N ASP A 322 15.56 8.02 16.48
CA ASP A 322 15.48 8.05 17.94
C ASP A 322 15.16 9.44 18.51
N VAL A 323 14.32 10.20 17.79
CA VAL A 323 13.91 11.53 18.24
C VAL A 323 12.87 11.36 19.35
N GLY A 324 13.29 11.63 20.59
CA GLY A 324 12.45 11.54 21.79
C GLY A 324 11.67 12.82 22.16
N THR A 325 11.78 13.89 21.36
CA THR A 325 11.09 15.16 21.62
C THR A 325 9.65 15.13 21.10
N ILE A 326 8.68 15.30 22.00
CA ILE A 326 7.25 15.31 21.66
C ILE A 326 6.94 16.41 20.66
N GLU A 327 7.65 17.54 20.76
CA GLU A 327 7.51 18.71 19.90
C GLU A 327 7.68 18.36 18.41
N ALA A 328 8.61 17.43 18.09
CA ALA A 328 8.86 16.99 16.73
C ALA A 328 7.65 16.27 16.12
N TYR A 329 6.93 15.46 16.91
CA TYR A 329 5.76 14.71 16.43
C TYR A 329 4.52 15.59 16.26
N THR A 330 4.36 16.63 17.08
CA THR A 330 3.19 17.52 17.05
C THR A 330 3.31 18.64 16.03
N LEU A 331 4.53 19.04 15.67
CA LEU A 331 4.79 20.19 14.80
C LEU A 331 4.13 20.07 13.42
N PRO A 332 4.24 18.97 12.65
CA PRO A 332 3.63 18.88 11.33
C PRO A 332 2.10 18.98 11.39
N VAL A 333 1.49 18.34 12.39
CA VAL A 333 0.04 18.37 12.60
C VAL A 333 -0.42 19.79 12.87
N ALA A 334 0.31 20.52 13.72
CA ALA A 334 0.02 21.92 14.03
C ALA A 334 0.12 22.82 12.79
N VAL A 335 1.18 22.65 11.98
CA VAL A 335 1.37 23.41 10.74
C VAL A 335 0.26 23.13 9.74
N ILE A 336 -0.10 21.87 9.51
CA ILE A 336 -1.19 21.47 8.61
C ILE A 336 -2.53 22.06 9.10
N ALA A 337 -2.81 22.01 10.40
CA ALA A 337 -4.03 22.57 10.98
C ALA A 337 -4.11 24.10 10.80
N ILE A 338 -3.00 24.81 10.99
CA ILE A 338 -2.93 26.28 10.80
C ILE A 338 -3.14 26.64 9.32
N ILE A 339 -2.47 25.93 8.39
CA ILE A 339 -2.62 26.17 6.94
C ILE A 339 -4.05 25.85 6.51
N GLY A 340 -4.59 24.69 6.91
CA GLY A 340 -5.96 24.27 6.61
C GLY A 340 -7.00 25.26 7.13
N GLY A 341 -6.85 25.70 8.38
CA GLY A 341 -7.68 26.74 8.98
C GLY A 341 -7.64 28.06 8.20
N GLY A 342 -6.45 28.50 7.77
CA GLY A 342 -6.30 29.71 6.97
C GLY A 342 -6.91 29.61 5.57
N LEU A 343 -6.80 28.44 4.92
CA LEU A 343 -7.45 28.18 3.63
C LEU A 343 -8.97 28.13 3.74
N GLU A 344 -9.51 27.56 4.82
CA GLU A 344 -10.96 27.51 5.03
C GLU A 344 -11.53 28.89 5.37
N LEU A 345 -10.80 29.69 6.15
CA LEU A 345 -11.18 31.08 6.45
C LEU A 345 -11.26 31.94 5.17
N ARG A 346 -10.39 31.70 4.17
CA ARG A 346 -10.47 32.37 2.86
C ARG A 346 -11.72 31.98 2.07
N LYS A 347 -12.21 30.75 2.22
CA LYS A 347 -13.41 30.26 1.51
C LYS A 347 -14.71 30.63 2.22
N ARG A 348 -14.69 30.71 3.55
CA ARG A 348 -15.85 30.98 4.41
C ARG A 348 -15.53 32.13 5.37
N PRO A 349 -15.72 33.39 4.94
CA PRO A 349 -15.41 34.56 5.78
C PRO A 349 -16.27 34.67 7.04
N THR A 350 -17.35 33.89 7.16
CA THR A 350 -18.19 33.80 8.36
C THR A 350 -17.60 32.91 9.48
N LEU A 351 -16.55 32.13 9.19
CA LEU A 351 -15.87 31.33 10.21
C LEU A 351 -15.12 32.21 11.21
N ARG A 352 -15.28 31.92 12.50
CA ARG A 352 -14.55 32.62 13.56
C ARG A 352 -13.08 32.18 13.54
N SER A 353 -12.17 33.15 13.71
CA SER A 353 -10.72 32.91 13.78
C SER A 353 -10.31 31.85 14.81
N TRP A 354 -11.07 31.71 15.90
CA TRP A 354 -10.89 30.67 16.93
C TRP A 354 -11.07 29.25 16.41
N ALA A 355 -12.09 29.00 15.60
CA ALA A 355 -12.33 27.66 15.03
C ALA A 355 -11.26 27.29 13.99
N ALA A 356 -10.74 28.30 13.28
CA ALA A 356 -9.75 28.10 12.22
C ALA A 356 -8.33 27.89 12.77
N TYR A 357 -7.85 28.76 13.66
CA TYR A 357 -6.45 28.76 14.10
C TYR A 357 -6.25 28.22 15.51
N GLY A 358 -7.28 28.25 16.38
CA GLY A 358 -7.17 27.88 17.79
C GLY A 358 -6.59 26.48 17.99
N PRO A 359 -7.16 25.41 17.41
CA PRO A 359 -6.65 24.05 17.58
C PRO A 359 -5.21 23.87 17.08
N GLY A 360 -4.87 24.46 15.93
CA GLY A 360 -3.53 24.37 15.37
C GLY A 360 -2.48 25.12 16.20
N LEU A 361 -2.82 26.29 16.72
CA LEU A 361 -1.94 27.07 17.59
C LEU A 361 -1.76 26.42 18.98
N LEU A 362 -2.81 25.81 19.53
CA LEU A 362 -2.70 25.02 20.75
C LEU A 362 -1.80 23.81 20.56
N ALA A 363 -1.98 23.07 19.45
CA ALA A 363 -1.13 21.94 19.11
C ALA A 363 0.34 22.34 18.86
N LEU A 364 0.59 23.57 18.41
CA LEU A 364 1.93 24.12 18.21
C LEU A 364 2.62 24.44 19.54
N PHE A 365 1.94 25.15 20.43
CA PHE A 365 2.56 25.74 21.62
C PHE A 365 2.46 24.86 22.87
N ALA A 366 1.36 24.12 23.07
CA ALA A 366 1.15 23.34 24.29
C ALA A 366 2.25 22.30 24.59
N PRO A 367 2.72 21.47 23.63
CA PRO A 367 3.74 20.45 23.92
C PRO A 367 5.10 21.04 24.25
N THR A 368 5.40 22.26 23.77
CA THR A 368 6.65 22.98 24.05
C THR A 368 6.56 23.80 25.35
N LEU A 369 5.38 24.36 25.66
CA LEU A 369 5.17 25.21 26.82
C LEU A 369 5.20 24.42 28.14
N ALA A 370 4.61 23.22 28.17
CA ALA A 370 4.53 22.43 29.40
C ALA A 370 5.92 22.05 29.98
N PRO A 371 6.89 21.53 29.20
CA PRO A 371 8.24 21.24 29.69
C PRO A 371 9.02 22.49 30.12
N VAL A 372 8.82 23.61 29.41
CA VAL A 372 9.48 24.90 29.71
C VAL A 372 9.02 25.47 31.04
N LEU A 373 7.75 25.29 31.41
CA LEU A 373 7.23 25.81 32.68
C LEU A 373 7.65 24.97 33.89
N VAL A 374 7.87 23.66 33.70
CA VAL A 374 8.19 22.72 34.78
C VAL A 374 9.69 22.57 35.01
N SER A 375 10.50 22.73 33.96
CA SER A 375 11.96 22.54 34.03
C SER A 375 12.70 23.80 33.59
N THR A 376 13.88 24.03 34.15
CA THR A 376 14.76 25.12 33.70
C THR A 376 15.29 24.92 32.29
N GLY A 377 15.14 23.72 31.71
CA GLY A 377 15.18 23.44 30.27
C GLY A 377 16.42 23.93 29.49
N ASP A 378 16.35 23.79 28.16
CA ASP A 378 17.33 24.31 27.22
C ASP A 378 17.03 25.79 26.90
N PRO A 379 17.97 26.74 27.13
CA PRO A 379 17.78 28.16 26.85
C PRO A 379 17.35 28.47 25.41
N MET A 380 17.86 27.71 24.43
CA MET A 380 17.51 27.93 23.02
C MET A 380 16.04 27.62 22.74
N ARG A 381 15.48 26.63 23.44
CA ARG A 381 14.07 26.24 23.33
C ARG A 381 13.14 27.32 23.86
N ARG A 382 13.52 27.98 24.96
CA ARG A 382 12.76 29.10 25.53
C ARG A 382 12.77 30.32 24.62
N LEU A 383 13.94 30.65 24.05
CA LEU A 383 14.07 31.72 23.06
C LEU A 383 13.25 31.44 21.80
N ALA A 384 13.31 30.22 21.26
CA ALA A 384 12.54 29.83 20.08
C ALA A 384 11.03 29.90 20.35
N LEU A 385 10.58 29.42 21.52
CA LEU A 385 9.17 29.49 21.94
C LEU A 385 8.70 30.94 22.07
N GLY A 386 9.49 31.80 22.72
CA GLY A 386 9.21 33.23 22.85
C GLY A 386 9.17 33.96 21.51
N ALA A 387 10.13 33.69 20.61
CA ALA A 387 10.18 34.26 19.27
C ALA A 387 8.97 33.81 18.41
N ALA A 388 8.61 32.53 18.47
CA ALA A 388 7.44 31.99 17.78
C ALA A 388 6.14 32.61 18.31
N ALA A 389 5.99 32.72 19.63
CA ALA A 389 4.83 33.36 20.27
C ALA A 389 4.70 34.84 19.87
N LEU A 390 5.81 35.58 19.85
CA LEU A 390 5.86 36.97 19.39
C LEU A 390 5.47 37.09 17.91
N ALA A 391 6.01 36.23 17.04
CA ALA A 391 5.66 36.24 15.62
C ALA A 391 4.16 35.98 15.40
N VAL A 392 3.57 35.00 16.09
CA VAL A 392 2.14 34.70 16.03
C VAL A 392 1.29 35.88 16.53
N LEU A 393 1.70 36.51 17.64
CA LEU A 393 1.05 37.71 18.18
C LEU A 393 1.08 38.87 17.18
N LEU A 394 2.24 39.14 16.57
CA LEU A 394 2.41 40.21 15.58
C LEU A 394 1.58 39.96 14.32
N ILE A 395 1.62 38.74 13.77
CA ILE A 395 0.80 38.34 12.62
C ILE A 395 -0.69 38.48 12.95
N GLY A 396 -1.10 38.02 14.15
CA GLY A 396 -2.45 38.18 14.67
C GLY A 396 -2.89 39.63 14.75
N SER A 397 -2.03 40.49 15.27
CA SER A 397 -2.28 41.93 15.41
C SER A 397 -2.42 42.62 14.06
N LEU A 398 -1.47 42.37 13.14
CA LEU A 398 -1.48 42.93 11.78
C LEU A 398 -2.71 42.49 10.98
N LYS A 399 -3.15 41.24 11.15
CA LYS A 399 -4.34 40.69 10.48
C LYS A 399 -5.64 40.89 11.27
N ARG A 400 -5.59 41.52 12.44
CA ARG A 400 -6.71 41.73 13.37
C ARG A 400 -7.47 40.45 13.73
N TRP A 401 -6.76 39.33 13.89
CA TRP A 401 -7.32 38.04 14.27
C TRP A 401 -7.19 37.82 15.78
N GLN A 402 -8.31 37.53 16.45
CA GLN A 402 -8.35 37.38 17.91
C GLN A 402 -7.58 36.14 18.41
N ALA A 403 -7.76 34.97 17.80
CA ALA A 403 -7.15 33.73 18.30
C ALA A 403 -5.60 33.75 18.32
N PRO A 404 -4.90 34.19 17.25
CA PRO A 404 -3.43 34.31 17.28
C PRO A 404 -2.93 35.33 18.31
N VAL A 405 -3.64 36.45 18.49
CA VAL A 405 -3.27 37.48 19.48
C VAL A 405 -3.39 36.94 20.90
N VAL A 406 -4.51 36.27 21.22
CA VAL A 406 -4.74 35.74 22.57
C VAL A 406 -3.78 34.61 22.89
N ILE A 407 -3.61 33.64 22.00
CA ILE A 407 -2.74 32.48 22.24
C ILE A 407 -1.27 32.92 22.26
N GLY A 408 -0.82 33.71 21.26
CA GLY A 408 0.56 34.21 21.22
C GLY A 408 0.89 35.10 22.41
N GLY A 409 -0.02 35.99 22.80
CA GLY A 409 0.14 36.85 23.97
C GLY A 409 0.19 36.08 25.29
N LEU A 410 -0.67 35.08 25.47
CA LEU A 410 -0.69 34.26 26.68
C LEU A 410 0.60 33.43 26.83
N VAL A 411 1.06 32.79 25.74
CA VAL A 411 2.32 32.04 25.73
C VAL A 411 3.50 32.97 26.03
N LEU A 412 3.56 34.14 25.38
CA LEU A 412 4.63 35.11 25.60
C LEU A 412 4.65 35.63 27.05
N LEU A 413 3.48 35.89 27.64
CA LEU A 413 3.34 36.31 29.04
C LEU A 413 3.86 35.23 30.00
N LEU A 414 3.46 33.97 29.79
CA LEU A 414 3.88 32.85 30.63
C LEU A 414 5.40 32.63 30.55
N VAL A 415 5.97 32.70 29.35
CA VAL A 415 7.43 32.59 29.14
C VAL A 415 8.15 33.76 29.80
N ALA A 416 7.67 35.00 29.63
CA ALA A 416 8.27 36.17 30.26
C ALA A 416 8.23 36.10 31.80
N LEU A 417 7.12 35.62 32.37
CA LEU A 417 7.00 35.45 33.82
C LEU A 417 7.95 34.36 34.33
N HIS A 418 8.08 33.25 33.60
CA HIS A 418 9.00 32.18 33.94
C HIS A 418 10.46 32.66 33.91
N GLU A 419 10.86 33.41 32.88
CA GLU A 419 12.20 34.01 32.80
C GLU A 419 12.43 35.06 33.90
N LEU A 420 11.41 35.85 34.28
CA LEU A 420 11.51 36.80 35.39
C LEU A 420 11.77 36.08 36.72
N VAL A 421 11.10 34.95 36.97
CA VAL A 421 11.30 34.11 38.17
C VAL A 421 12.71 33.51 38.18
N LEU A 422 13.19 33.03 37.03
CA LEU A 422 14.57 32.55 36.88
C LEU A 422 15.61 33.65 37.09
N MET A 423 15.37 34.85 36.60
CA MET A 423 16.25 36.00 36.86
C MET A 423 16.25 36.35 38.35
N TRP A 424 15.10 36.23 39.03
CA TRP A 424 14.99 36.51 40.46
C TRP A 424 15.81 35.55 41.33
N THR A 425 16.02 34.29 40.90
CA THR A 425 16.90 33.36 41.62
C THR A 425 18.38 33.68 41.46
N LEU A 426 18.75 34.41 40.40
CA LEU A 426 20.12 34.91 40.17
C LEU A 426 20.39 36.22 40.92
N VAL A 427 19.34 36.94 41.34
CA VAL A 427 19.48 38.16 42.13
C VAL A 427 19.79 37.78 43.59
N PRO A 428 20.91 38.25 44.17
CA PRO A 428 21.22 37.99 45.56
C PRO A 428 20.11 38.52 46.48
N ALA A 429 19.65 37.71 47.43
CA ALA A 429 18.52 38.04 48.29
C ALA A 429 18.67 39.37 49.07
N TRP A 430 19.90 39.83 49.30
CA TRP A 430 20.18 41.10 49.97
C TRP A 430 19.93 42.34 49.08
N LEU A 431 19.96 42.19 47.76
CA LEU A 431 19.84 43.32 46.82
C LEU A 431 18.45 44.00 46.87
N PRO A 432 17.31 43.27 46.79
CA PRO A 432 16.00 43.92 46.93
C PRO A 432 15.79 44.51 48.32
N ILE A 433 16.37 43.90 49.37
CA ILE A 433 16.33 44.43 50.74
C ILE A 433 17.13 45.74 50.81
N ALA A 434 18.31 45.80 50.20
CA ALA A 434 19.13 47.01 50.15
C ALA A 434 18.42 48.16 49.40
N VAL A 435 17.78 47.85 48.27
CA VAL A 435 16.98 48.84 47.53
C VAL A 435 15.81 49.35 48.37
N ALA A 436 15.08 48.46 49.06
CA ALA A 436 14.00 48.85 49.97
C ALA A 436 14.52 49.71 51.14
N ALA A 437 15.66 49.35 51.71
CA ALA A 437 16.29 50.09 52.80
C ALA A 437 16.71 51.50 52.35
N VAL A 438 17.31 51.63 51.16
CA VAL A 438 17.68 52.93 50.57
C VAL A 438 16.43 53.77 50.29
N LEU A 439 15.37 53.17 49.74
CA LEU A 439 14.09 53.88 49.52
C LEU A 439 13.49 54.39 50.82
N LEU A 440 13.51 53.58 51.89
CA LEU A 440 13.08 53.99 53.23
C LEU A 440 13.94 55.11 53.81
N LEU A 441 15.26 55.06 53.58
CA LEU A 441 16.19 56.10 54.02
C LEU A 441 15.95 57.42 53.29
N VAL A 442 15.76 57.39 51.97
CA VAL A 442 15.48 58.57 51.16
C VAL A 442 14.11 59.18 51.51
N THR A 443 13.08 58.35 51.65
CA THR A 443 11.74 58.80 52.04
C THR A 443 11.69 59.30 53.49
N GLY A 444 12.40 58.65 54.41
CA GLY A 444 12.57 59.11 55.79
C GLY A 444 13.31 60.45 55.86
N ALA A 445 14.42 60.58 55.12
CA ALA A 445 15.20 61.81 55.07
C ALA A 445 14.40 62.99 54.47
N THR A 446 13.60 62.75 53.42
CA THR A 446 12.74 63.78 52.84
C THR A 446 11.57 64.15 53.76
N PHE A 447 11.01 63.21 54.52
CA PHE A 447 10.02 63.52 55.56
C PHE A 447 10.61 64.37 56.67
N GLU A 448 11.84 64.08 57.10
CA GLU A 448 12.50 64.83 58.18
C GLU A 448 12.90 66.24 57.73
N GLN A 449 13.36 66.40 56.48
CA GLN A 449 13.57 67.71 55.86
C GLN A 449 12.27 68.52 55.84
N ARG A 450 11.16 67.94 55.35
CA ARG A 450 9.85 68.61 55.36
C ARG A 450 9.41 68.99 56.78
N ARG A 451 9.66 68.14 57.78
CA ARG A 451 9.29 68.44 59.18
C ARG A 451 10.16 69.55 59.78
N LYS A 452 11.44 69.63 59.43
CA LYS A 452 12.35 70.72 59.83
C LYS A 452 11.95 72.04 59.18
N ASP A 453 11.53 72.01 57.91
CA ASP A 453 11.05 73.19 57.20
C ASP A 453 9.74 73.73 57.81
N PHE A 454 8.80 72.85 58.18
CA PHE A 454 7.59 73.25 58.92
C PHE A 454 7.89 73.84 60.30
N ARG A 455 8.89 73.33 61.03
CA ARG A 455 9.30 73.93 62.32
C ARG A 455 9.96 75.29 62.15
N ARG A 456 10.77 75.47 61.09
CA ARG A 456 11.38 76.76 60.75
C ARG A 456 10.33 77.79 60.34
N LEU A 457 9.33 77.39 59.56
CA LEU A 457 8.18 78.25 59.24
C LEU A 457 7.38 78.62 60.51
N LYS A 458 7.14 77.65 61.40
CA LYS A 458 6.43 77.92 62.67
C LYS A 458 7.21 78.86 63.59
N ALA A 459 8.54 78.75 63.63
CA ALA A 459 9.40 79.64 64.40
C ALA A 459 9.46 81.05 63.78
N ALA A 460 9.51 81.17 62.45
CA ALA A 460 9.49 82.46 61.75
C ALA A 460 8.14 83.19 61.93
N VAL A 461 7.02 82.47 61.94
CA VAL A 461 5.68 83.04 62.19
C VAL A 461 5.47 83.35 63.68
N GLY A 462 6.07 82.59 64.60
CA GLY A 462 6.01 82.85 66.04
C GLY A 462 6.82 84.08 66.49
N GLY A 463 7.77 84.55 65.68
CA GLY A 463 8.57 85.75 65.94
C GLY A 463 7.97 87.06 65.44
N MET A 464 6.81 87.04 64.78
CA MET A 464 6.07 88.24 64.34
C MET A 464 4.90 88.56 65.28
N ARG A 465 5.18 88.69 66.58
CA ARG A 465 4.26 89.29 67.55
C ARG A 465 4.94 90.41 68.30
#